data_AF-A0AAV5C6X6-F1
#
_entry.id   AF-A0AAV5C6X6-F1
#
_cell.length_a   1.000
_cell.length_b   1.000
_cell.length_c   1.000
_cell.angle_alpha   90.00
_cell.angle_beta   90.00
_cell.angle_gamma   90.00
#
_symmetry.space_group_name_H-M   'P 1'
#
loop_
_entity.id
_entity.type
_entity.pdbx_description
1 polymer ?
#
loop_
_entity_poly.entity_id
_entity_poly.type
_entity_poly.pdbx_seq_one_letter_code
_entity_poly.pdbx_strand_id
1 'polypeptide(L)'
;MELGGGGRGAGDRARRQLQAVGRLLAYLGGGFVLLTAASSVTVRSLRALSDANQRKFAQPCGACAGKGTYACRLCKGSTTIEWSPMYDPVFINPCLCPTCDGTRAQRCLNCLGKGYA
;
A
#
# COMPACT_ATOMS: atom_id res chain seq x y z
N MET A 1 -68.61 -22.24 3.02
CA MET A 1 -67.82 -21.59 1.95
C MET A 1 -66.84 -20.70 2.69
N GLU A 2 -65.62 -21.20 2.96
CA GLU A 2 -64.41 -20.95 2.15
C GLU A 2 -64.01 -19.45 2.24
N LEU A 3 -62.81 -19.02 2.65
CA LEU A 3 -61.45 -19.57 2.62
C LEU A 3 -60.56 -18.80 3.62
N GLY A 4 -59.42 -19.38 4.03
CA GLY A 4 -58.19 -18.56 4.12
C GLY A 4 -57.46 -18.44 5.46
N GLY A 5 -57.39 -19.47 6.28
CA GLY A 5 -56.52 -19.53 7.48
C GLY A 5 -55.02 -19.81 7.20
N GLY A 6 -54.46 -19.34 6.08
CA GLY A 6 -53.14 -19.77 5.56
C GLY A 6 -51.96 -18.79 5.72
N GLY A 7 -52.13 -17.63 6.37
CA GLY A 7 -51.14 -16.54 6.31
C GLY A 7 -50.03 -16.52 7.36
N ARG A 8 -50.25 -17.05 8.57
CA ARG A 8 -49.28 -16.94 9.69
C ARG A 8 -48.08 -17.88 9.55
N GLY A 9 -48.27 -19.07 8.97
CA GLY A 9 -47.18 -20.05 8.78
C GLY A 9 -46.19 -19.71 7.67
N ALA A 10 -46.63 -18.99 6.63
CA ALA A 10 -45.78 -18.60 5.50
C ALA A 10 -44.77 -17.49 5.89
N GLY A 11 -45.22 -16.48 6.64
CA GLY A 11 -44.36 -15.41 7.15
C GLY A 11 -43.29 -15.91 8.13
N ASP A 12 -43.65 -16.81 9.05
CA ASP A 12 -42.69 -17.41 9.99
C ASP A 12 -41.70 -18.35 9.31
N ARG A 13 -42.10 -19.00 8.22
CA ARG A 13 -41.19 -19.82 7.39
C ARG A 13 -40.20 -18.91 6.65
N ALA A 14 -40.68 -17.84 6.00
CA ALA A 14 -39.83 -16.87 5.32
C ALA A 14 -38.82 -16.19 6.27
N ARG A 15 -39.27 -15.80 7.47
CA ARG A 15 -38.39 -15.21 8.50
C ARG A 15 -37.30 -16.18 8.97
N ARG A 16 -37.63 -17.47 9.15
CA ARG A 16 -36.65 -18.51 9.50
C ARG A 16 -35.63 -18.75 8.38
N GLN A 17 -36.08 -18.73 7.12
CA GLN A 17 -35.19 -18.86 5.97
C GLN A 17 -34.23 -17.66 5.86
N LEU A 18 -34.72 -16.43 6.04
CA LEU A 18 -33.89 -15.22 6.08
C LEU A 18 -32.85 -15.25 7.21
N GLN A 19 -33.23 -15.73 8.40
CA GLN A 19 -32.30 -15.87 9.51
C GLN A 19 -31.25 -16.95 9.26
N ALA A 20 -31.62 -18.07 8.62
CA ALA A 20 -30.69 -19.13 8.25
C ALA A 20 -29.67 -18.65 7.20
N VAL A 21 -30.14 -17.95 6.17
CA VAL A 21 -29.28 -17.35 5.13
C VAL A 21 -28.37 -16.28 5.73
N GLY A 22 -28.90 -15.40 6.59
CA GLY A 22 -28.10 -14.36 7.25
C GLY A 22 -26.99 -14.95 8.13
N ARG A 23 -27.27 -16.03 8.86
CA ARG A 23 -26.25 -16.75 9.65
C ARG A 23 -25.20 -17.38 8.74
N LEU A 24 -25.60 -18.03 7.66
CA LEU A 24 -24.67 -18.63 6.71
C LEU A 24 -23.75 -17.59 6.06
N LEU A 25 -24.32 -16.46 5.62
CA LEU A 25 -23.55 -15.35 5.05
C LEU A 25 -22.62 -14.71 6.08
N ALA A 26 -23.05 -14.59 7.34
CA ALA A 26 -22.18 -14.11 8.42
C ALA A 26 -21.01 -15.05 8.69
N TYR A 27 -21.21 -16.37 8.66
CA TYR A 27 -20.12 -17.33 8.81
C TYR A 27 -19.14 -17.30 7.64
N LEU A 28 -19.63 -17.28 6.41
CA LEU A 28 -18.78 -17.24 5.22
C LEU A 28 -18.04 -15.89 5.10
N GLY A 29 -18.76 -14.79 5.31
CA GLY A 29 -18.19 -13.44 5.29
C GLY A 29 -17.19 -13.22 6.42
N GLY A 30 -17.53 -13.62 7.65
CA GLY A 30 -16.63 -13.57 8.80
C GLY A 30 -15.37 -14.42 8.60
N GLY A 31 -15.53 -15.64 8.10
CA GLY A 31 -14.41 -16.52 7.76
C GLY A 31 -13.49 -15.92 6.70
N PHE A 32 -14.04 -15.33 5.64
CA PHE A 32 -13.26 -14.68 4.59
C PHE A 32 -12.47 -13.46 5.12
N VAL A 33 -13.09 -12.63 5.96
CA VAL A 33 -12.43 -11.48 6.58
C VAL A 33 -11.29 -11.95 7.50
N LEU A 34 -11.51 -12.98 8.32
CA LEU A 34 -10.46 -13.53 9.18
C LEU A 34 -9.30 -14.12 8.36
N LEU A 35 -9.61 -14.87 7.30
CA LEU A 35 -8.59 -15.48 6.45
C LEU A 35 -7.73 -14.44 5.73
N THR A 36 -8.36 -13.39 5.18
CA THR A 36 -7.65 -12.30 4.49
C THR A 36 -6.81 -11.47 5.46
N ALA A 37 -7.34 -11.16 6.65
CA ALA A 37 -6.61 -10.47 7.70
C ALA A 37 -5.40 -11.31 8.16
N ALA A 38 -5.60 -12.59 8.48
CA ALA A 38 -4.51 -13.49 8.89
C ALA A 38 -3.43 -13.61 7.82
N SER A 39 -3.81 -13.79 6.55
CA SER A 39 -2.89 -13.86 5.42
C SER A 39 -2.10 -12.56 5.23
N SER A 40 -2.73 -11.41 5.44
CA SER A 40 -2.03 -10.12 5.34
C SER A 40 -0.97 -9.95 6.43
N VAL A 41 -1.26 -10.42 7.65
CA VAL A 41 -0.33 -10.36 8.79
C VAL A 41 0.85 -11.30 8.56
N THR A 42 0.60 -12.53 8.10
CA THR A 42 1.67 -13.49 7.83
C THR A 42 2.60 -13.03 6.69
N VAL A 43 2.05 -12.48 5.60
CA VAL A 43 2.88 -11.94 4.52
C VAL A 43 3.72 -10.75 5.00
N ARG A 44 3.14 -9.86 5.82
CA ARG A 44 3.88 -8.72 6.39
C ARG A 44 5.00 -9.17 7.32
N SER A 45 4.74 -10.17 8.17
CA SER A 45 5.76 -10.70 9.08
C SER A 45 6.89 -11.41 8.31
N LEU A 46 6.57 -12.21 7.30
CA LEU A 46 7.57 -12.84 6.43
C LEU A 46 8.43 -11.82 5.69
N ARG A 47 7.83 -10.75 5.17
CA ARG A 47 8.58 -9.64 4.53
C ARG A 47 9.49 -8.94 5.53
N ALA A 48 9.02 -8.68 6.75
CA ALA A 48 9.84 -8.04 7.79
C ALA A 48 11.03 -8.91 8.21
N LEU A 49 10.81 -10.22 8.38
CA LEU A 49 11.87 -11.19 8.69
C LEU A 49 12.87 -11.30 7.53
N SER A 50 12.38 -11.36 6.30
CA SER A 50 13.22 -11.37 5.10
C SER A 50 14.06 -10.10 4.99
N ASP A 51 13.47 -8.92 5.16
CA ASP A 51 14.20 -7.66 5.14
C ASP A 51 15.23 -7.58 6.28
N ALA A 52 14.91 -8.09 7.48
CA ALA A 52 15.87 -8.16 8.58
C ALA A 52 17.04 -9.12 8.28
N ASN A 53 16.76 -10.25 7.62
CA ASN A 53 17.79 -11.21 7.22
C ASN A 53 18.68 -10.61 6.12
N GLN A 54 18.08 -9.99 5.11
CA GLN A 54 18.80 -9.33 4.03
C GLN A 54 19.68 -8.20 4.57
N ARG A 55 19.22 -7.39 5.52
CA ARG A 55 20.07 -6.37 6.17
C ARG A 55 21.31 -6.94 6.86
N LYS A 56 21.25 -8.18 7.35
CA LYS A 56 22.37 -8.83 8.05
C LYS A 56 23.34 -9.52 7.10
N PHE A 57 22.83 -10.14 6.03
CA PHE A 57 23.62 -11.05 5.19
C PHE A 57 23.81 -10.57 3.76
N ALA A 58 22.93 -9.73 3.23
CA ALA A 58 23.06 -9.23 1.87
C ALA A 58 24.21 -8.23 1.77
N GLN A 59 24.83 -8.17 0.60
CA GLN A 59 25.90 -7.23 0.37
C GLN A 59 25.34 -5.80 0.34
N PRO A 60 26.06 -4.83 0.94
CA PRO A 60 25.66 -3.44 0.85
C PRO A 60 25.62 -3.04 -0.63
N CYS A 61 24.62 -2.23 -1.00
CA CYS A 61 24.51 -1.76 -2.36
C CYS A 61 25.74 -0.91 -2.69
N GLY A 62 26.60 -1.41 -3.58
CA GLY A 62 27.83 -0.74 -3.97
C GLY A 62 27.58 0.64 -4.57
N ALA A 63 26.44 0.80 -5.26
CA ALA A 63 26.09 2.07 -5.85
C ALA A 63 25.90 3.16 -4.78
N CYS A 64 25.25 2.89 -3.64
CA CYS A 64 24.96 3.89 -2.58
C CYS A 64 25.79 3.69 -1.31
N ALA A 65 26.79 2.81 -1.36
CA ALA A 65 27.63 2.42 -0.23
C ALA A 65 26.80 2.07 1.02
N GLY A 66 25.69 1.34 0.84
CA GLY A 66 24.83 0.95 1.97
C GLY A 66 23.82 2.00 2.46
N LYS A 67 23.92 3.26 2.03
CA LYS A 67 23.10 4.36 2.60
C LYS A 67 21.63 4.34 2.17
N GLY A 68 21.32 3.71 1.03
CA GLY A 68 19.97 3.69 0.45
C GLY A 68 19.56 5.01 -0.24
N THR A 69 20.28 6.09 -0.03
CA THR A 69 20.01 7.39 -0.65
C THR A 69 21.28 8.01 -1.24
N TYR A 70 21.08 8.98 -2.13
CA TYR A 70 22.12 9.84 -2.69
C TYR A 70 21.78 11.29 -2.45
N ALA A 71 22.78 12.16 -2.51
CA ALA A 71 22.52 13.57 -2.75
C ALA A 71 21.70 13.74 -4.03
N CYS A 72 20.66 14.58 -3.98
CA CYS A 72 19.82 14.85 -5.13
C CYS A 72 20.67 15.43 -6.25
N ARG A 73 20.79 14.70 -7.36
CA ARG A 73 21.62 15.11 -8.50
C ARG A 73 21.02 16.29 -9.26
N LEU A 74 19.70 16.45 -9.20
CA LEU A 74 18.98 17.50 -9.92
C LEU A 74 19.17 18.88 -9.28
N CYS A 75 18.86 19.03 -7.98
CA CYS A 75 19.06 20.30 -7.28
C CYS A 75 20.45 20.47 -6.66
N LYS A 76 21.31 19.44 -6.65
CA LYS A 76 22.66 19.50 -6.05
C LYS A 76 22.68 20.06 -4.60
N GLY A 77 21.57 19.91 -3.87
CA GLY A 77 21.41 20.42 -2.50
C GLY A 77 20.65 21.76 -2.36
N SER A 78 20.33 22.47 -3.45
CA SER A 78 19.64 23.77 -3.42
C SER A 78 18.14 23.69 -3.08
N THR A 79 17.56 22.50 -2.91
CA THR A 79 16.12 22.20 -2.68
C THR A 79 15.15 22.65 -3.78
N THR A 80 15.48 23.72 -4.49
CA THR A 80 14.75 24.28 -5.61
C THR A 80 15.55 24.12 -6.89
N ILE A 81 14.85 24.13 -8.02
CA ILE A 81 15.45 24.19 -9.34
C ILE A 81 14.87 25.37 -10.10
N GLU A 82 15.71 26.00 -10.89
CA GLU A 82 15.26 26.91 -11.93
C GLU A 82 14.74 26.05 -13.08
N TRP A 83 13.46 26.15 -13.35
CA TRP A 83 12.82 25.36 -14.38
C TRP A 83 11.79 26.18 -15.14
N SER A 84 11.75 25.98 -16.45
CA SER A 84 10.74 26.53 -17.33
C SER A 84 10.19 25.44 -18.27
N PRO A 85 8.87 25.36 -18.48
CA PRO A 85 8.30 24.49 -19.51
C PRO A 85 8.63 24.96 -20.93
N MET A 86 8.95 26.25 -21.10
CA MET A 86 9.28 26.85 -22.39
C MET A 86 10.78 26.72 -22.68
N TYR A 87 11.12 26.43 -23.95
CA TYR A 87 12.51 26.33 -24.42
C TYR A 87 13.25 27.68 -24.35
N ASP A 88 12.54 28.79 -24.60
CA ASP A 88 13.03 30.15 -24.42
C ASP A 88 12.20 30.86 -23.33
N PRO A 89 12.63 30.76 -22.06
CA PRO A 89 11.83 31.28 -20.97
C PRO A 89 11.98 32.79 -20.81
N VAL A 90 10.87 33.50 -21.03
CA VAL A 90 10.71 34.91 -20.62
C VAL A 90 10.75 35.06 -19.09
N PHE A 91 10.42 33.99 -18.35
CA PHE A 91 10.45 33.93 -16.89
C PHE A 91 10.99 32.59 -16.40
N ILE A 92 11.97 32.64 -15.50
CA ILE A 92 12.51 31.47 -14.80
C ILE A 92 11.95 31.49 -13.38
N ASN A 93 11.12 30.52 -13.02
CA ASN A 93 10.58 30.42 -11.67
C ASN A 93 11.38 29.40 -10.85
N PRO A 94 11.87 29.76 -9.64
CA PRO A 94 12.39 28.77 -8.71
C PRO A 94 11.26 27.86 -8.22
N CYS A 95 11.31 26.58 -8.59
CA CYS A 95 10.34 25.57 -8.20
C CYS A 95 10.97 24.60 -7.20
N LEU A 96 10.16 23.99 -6.32
CA LEU A 96 10.62 22.90 -5.48
C LEU A 96 11.13 21.73 -6.35
N CYS A 97 12.26 21.13 -5.98
CA CYS A 97 12.87 20.07 -6.78
C CYS A 97 11.94 18.83 -6.82
N PRO A 98 11.43 18.43 -8.00
CA PRO A 98 10.47 17.34 -8.10
C PRO A 98 11.10 15.96 -7.80
N THR A 99 12.43 15.87 -7.81
CA THR A 99 13.15 14.62 -7.59
C THR A 99 13.38 14.30 -6.11
N CYS A 100 13.52 15.31 -5.26
CA CYS A 100 13.76 15.13 -3.82
C CYS A 100 12.70 15.79 -2.95
N ASP A 101 11.75 16.52 -3.53
CA ASP A 101 10.67 17.20 -2.83
C ASP A 101 11.20 18.09 -1.68
N GLY A 102 12.31 18.79 -1.95
CA GLY A 102 13.01 19.64 -0.98
C GLY A 102 13.88 18.91 0.06
N THR A 103 13.87 17.58 0.13
CA THR A 103 14.65 16.81 1.14
C THR A 103 16.15 16.76 0.87
N ARG A 104 16.61 17.24 -0.30
CA ARG A 104 18.01 17.19 -0.78
C ARG A 104 18.56 15.77 -0.98
N ALA A 105 17.78 14.74 -0.68
CA ALA A 105 18.14 13.34 -0.85
C ALA A 105 17.24 12.67 -1.88
N GLN A 106 17.82 11.86 -2.76
CA GLN A 106 17.11 11.02 -3.71
C GLN A 106 17.27 9.56 -3.30
N ARG A 107 16.17 8.79 -3.40
CA ARG A 107 16.20 7.34 -3.16
C ARG A 107 17.12 6.65 -4.17
N CYS A 108 18.01 5.78 -3.70
CA CYS A 108 18.85 4.98 -4.59
C CYS A 108 17.95 4.06 -5.43
N LEU A 109 18.04 4.18 -6.75
CA LEU A 109 17.25 3.37 -7.68
C LEU A 109 17.79 1.94 -7.83
N ASN A 110 19.08 1.72 -7.55
CA ASN A 110 19.68 0.38 -7.62
C ASN A 110 19.22 -0.54 -6.49
N CYS A 111 19.03 -0.02 -5.27
CA CYS A 111 18.55 -0.79 -4.12
C CYS A 111 17.16 -0.37 -3.65
N LEU A 112 16.46 0.48 -4.42
CA LEU A 112 15.16 1.06 -4.06
C LEU A 112 15.12 1.56 -2.61
N GLY A 113 16.14 2.29 -2.16
CA GLY A 113 16.19 2.81 -0.79
C GLY A 113 16.48 1.80 0.34
N LYS A 114 16.65 0.51 0.05
CA LYS A 114 16.92 -0.50 1.08
C LYS A 114 18.35 -0.47 1.62
N GLY A 115 19.32 -0.07 0.80
CA GLY A 115 20.74 -0.03 1.15
C GLY A 115 21.50 -1.34 0.90
N TYR A 116 20.81 -2.42 0.56
CA TYR A 116 21.40 -3.72 0.21
C TYR A 116 20.83 -4.21 -1.13
N ALA A 117 21.59 -5.07 -1.82
CA ALA A 117 21.21 -5.68 -3.10
C ALA A 117 20.75 -7.13 -2.91
#